data_AF-A0A1Q3JQ24-F1
#
_entry.id   AF-A0A1Q3JQ24-F1
#
_cell.length_a   1.000
_cell.length_b   1.000
_cell.length_c   1.000
_cell.angle_alpha   90.00
_cell.angle_beta   90.00
_cell.angle_gamma   90.00
#
_symmetry.space_group_name_H-M   'P 1'
#
loop_
_entity.id
_entity.type
_entity.pdbx_description
1 polymer ?
#
loop_
_entity_poly.entity_id
_entity_poly.type
_entity_poly.pdbx_seq_one_letter_code
_entity_poly.pdbx_strand_id
1 'polypeptide(L)'
;MRRDALPLDMEDAEPPAAELQALDEMNFVRQLQAVGTGDNRVEFAKRDYYRASTQRSKWARLSLLVDGEVSRFERMLVEEWEPRFHRMCDSLAAKAKPGAVRNAGQELYYWVETEARFPFRTVTARFISVGSYHILANDFRVGWHRDYVKMHKPDEGGGDDG
;
A
#
# COMPACT_ATOMS: atom_id res chain seq x y z
N MET A 1 -5.88 -22.69 -23.72
CA MET A 1 -6.93 -22.45 -22.71
C MET A 1 -6.31 -21.62 -21.59
N ARG A 2 -6.82 -20.41 -21.32
CA ARG A 2 -6.29 -19.54 -20.26
C ARG A 2 -6.70 -20.08 -18.89
N ARG A 3 -5.82 -20.00 -17.90
CA ARG A 3 -6.23 -20.17 -16.50
C ARG A 3 -6.68 -18.80 -15.98
N ASP A 4 -8.00 -18.64 -15.86
CA ASP A 4 -8.58 -17.45 -15.23
C ASP A 4 -8.24 -17.42 -13.74
N ALA A 5 -8.17 -18.59 -13.10
CA ALA A 5 -7.72 -18.76 -11.72
C ALA A 5 -6.19 -18.89 -11.64
N LEU A 6 -5.56 -17.94 -10.95
CA LEU A 6 -4.14 -17.99 -10.59
C LEU A 6 -3.95 -18.72 -9.25
N PRO A 7 -2.86 -19.48 -9.07
CA PRO A 7 -2.55 -20.11 -7.78
C PRO A 7 -2.24 -19.05 -6.72
N LEU A 8 -2.65 -19.30 -5.47
CA LEU A 8 -2.44 -18.43 -4.30
C LEU A 8 -1.51 -19.07 -3.29
N ASP A 9 -0.27 -19.32 -3.71
CA ASP A 9 0.77 -19.95 -2.90
C ASP A 9 1.09 -19.20 -1.59
N MET A 10 0.85 -17.88 -1.53
CA MET A 10 1.21 -17.03 -0.40
C MET A 10 0.04 -16.74 0.56
N GLU A 11 -1.14 -17.32 0.34
CA GLU A 11 -2.35 -17.03 1.14
C GLU A 11 -2.14 -17.32 2.63
N ASP A 12 -1.58 -18.48 2.95
CA ASP A 12 -1.29 -18.94 4.31
C ASP A 12 0.20 -18.77 4.69
N ALA A 13 1.00 -18.11 3.86
CA ALA A 13 2.43 -17.97 4.11
C ALA A 13 2.67 -17.06 5.31
N GLU A 14 3.34 -17.55 6.35
CA GLU A 14 3.84 -16.70 7.43
C GLU A 14 5.27 -16.25 7.10
N PRO A 15 5.48 -14.95 6.82
CA PRO A 15 6.80 -14.46 6.47
C PRO A 15 7.76 -14.57 7.67
N PRO A 16 9.04 -14.92 7.44
CA PRO A 16 10.04 -14.90 8.50
C PRO A 16 10.14 -13.51 9.15
N ALA A 17 10.36 -13.46 10.46
CA ALA A 17 10.48 -12.19 11.19
C ALA A 17 11.56 -11.26 10.61
N ALA A 18 12.67 -11.82 10.13
CA ALA A 18 13.74 -11.05 9.48
C ALA A 18 13.28 -10.37 8.17
N GLU A 19 12.42 -11.03 7.39
CA GLU A 19 11.83 -10.44 6.17
C GLU A 19 10.89 -9.30 6.53
N LEU A 20 10.08 -9.44 7.59
CA LEU A 20 9.18 -8.38 8.05
C LEU A 20 9.96 -7.17 8.59
N GLN A 21 11.03 -7.39 9.37
CA GLN A 21 11.90 -6.33 9.88
C GLN A 21 12.59 -5.56 8.74
N ALA A 22 12.96 -6.23 7.65
CA ALA A 22 13.54 -5.56 6.48
C ALA A 22 12.56 -4.57 5.81
N LEU A 23 11.25 -4.68 6.08
CA LEU A 23 10.23 -3.77 5.55
C LEU A 23 10.07 -2.49 6.38
N ASP A 24 10.68 -2.39 7.57
CA ASP A 24 10.49 -1.26 8.50
C ASP A 24 10.81 0.10 7.86
N GLU A 25 11.82 0.12 6.99
CA GLU A 25 12.30 1.32 6.32
C GLU A 25 11.58 1.63 5.00
N MET A 26 10.61 0.81 4.60
CA MET A 26 9.87 1.02 3.36
C MET A 26 8.90 2.19 3.47
N ASN A 27 8.67 2.88 2.34
CA ASN A 27 7.88 4.10 2.32
C ASN A 27 6.43 3.87 2.76
N PHE A 28 5.84 2.70 2.46
CA PHE A 28 4.50 2.39 2.92
C PHE A 28 4.42 2.27 4.45
N VAL A 29 5.44 1.70 5.11
CA VAL A 29 5.52 1.60 6.58
C VAL A 29 5.67 2.99 7.18
N ARG A 30 6.58 3.80 6.65
CA ARG A 30 6.78 5.19 7.08
C ARG A 30 5.49 6.02 6.96
N GLN A 31 4.74 5.86 5.87
CA GLN A 31 3.45 6.52 5.69
C GLN A 31 2.42 6.06 6.73
N LEU A 32 2.33 4.76 7.02
CA LEU A 32 1.43 4.22 8.04
C LEU A 32 1.77 4.76 9.43
N GLN A 33 3.05 4.84 9.77
CA GLN A 33 3.53 5.45 11.01
C GLN A 33 3.23 6.96 11.05
N ALA A 34 3.40 7.68 9.93
CA ALA A 34 3.12 9.11 9.85
C ALA A 34 1.64 9.45 10.10
N VAL A 35 0.71 8.59 9.67
CA VAL A 35 -0.72 8.73 10.01
C VAL A 35 -1.06 8.16 11.39
N GLY A 36 -0.08 7.62 12.13
CA GLY A 36 -0.26 7.11 13.49
C GLY A 36 -0.94 5.75 13.56
N THR A 37 -0.78 4.91 12.54
CA THR A 37 -1.23 3.51 12.56
C THR A 37 -0.46 2.75 13.65
N GLY A 38 -1.17 2.03 14.52
CA GLY A 38 -0.52 1.26 15.59
C GLY A 38 0.25 0.03 15.10
N ASP A 39 1.26 -0.38 15.86
CA ASP A 39 2.26 -1.39 15.47
C ASP A 39 1.67 -2.71 14.99
N ASN A 40 0.63 -3.24 15.66
CA ASN A 40 -0.03 -4.48 15.22
C ASN A 40 -0.64 -4.38 13.82
N ARG A 41 -1.23 -3.22 13.47
CA ARG A 41 -1.77 -2.97 12.13
C ARG A 41 -0.65 -2.80 11.10
N VAL A 42 0.48 -2.22 11.50
CA VAL A 42 1.68 -2.13 10.67
C VAL A 42 2.26 -3.52 10.38
N GLU A 43 2.31 -4.42 11.37
CA GLU A 43 2.75 -5.81 11.16
C GLU A 43 1.83 -6.56 10.18
N PHE A 44 0.51 -6.37 10.30
CA PHE A 44 -0.42 -6.93 9.30
C PHE A 44 -0.20 -6.35 7.90
N ALA A 45 0.08 -5.06 7.79
CA ALA A 45 0.40 -4.41 6.52
C ALA A 45 1.67 -4.98 5.88
N LYS A 46 2.73 -5.19 6.67
CA LYS A 46 3.98 -5.81 6.23
C LYS A 46 3.75 -7.23 5.70
N ARG A 47 2.93 -8.01 6.41
CA ARG A 47 2.56 -9.37 5.96
C ARG A 47 1.77 -9.35 4.65
N ASP A 48 0.77 -8.47 4.52
CA ASP A 48 -0.02 -8.34 3.30
C ASP A 48 0.88 -7.87 2.12
N TYR A 49 1.78 -6.92 2.35
CA TYR A 49 2.79 -6.48 1.37
C TYR A 49 3.69 -7.65 0.93
N TYR A 50 4.28 -8.39 1.88
CA TYR A 50 5.16 -9.51 1.59
C TYR A 50 4.44 -10.59 0.76
N ARG A 51 3.23 -10.97 1.17
CA ARG A 51 2.44 -11.99 0.47
C ARG A 51 2.10 -11.54 -0.95
N ALA A 52 1.64 -10.30 -1.14
CA ALA A 52 1.29 -9.78 -2.46
C ALA A 52 2.51 -9.65 -3.39
N SER A 53 3.60 -9.06 -2.90
CA SER A 53 4.83 -8.87 -3.69
C SER A 53 5.44 -10.21 -4.09
N THR A 54 5.51 -11.17 -3.17
CA THR A 54 6.03 -12.52 -3.43
C THR A 54 5.13 -13.30 -4.38
N GLN A 55 3.80 -13.25 -4.18
CA GLN A 55 2.85 -13.93 -5.05
C GLN A 55 2.91 -13.39 -6.48
N ARG A 56 2.91 -12.07 -6.64
CA ARG A 56 3.00 -11.41 -7.96
C ARG A 56 4.33 -11.71 -8.65
N SER A 57 5.44 -11.71 -7.90
CA SER A 57 6.76 -12.11 -8.43
C SER A 57 6.78 -13.57 -8.88
N LYS A 58 6.13 -14.47 -8.13
CA LYS A 58 5.99 -15.88 -8.51
C LYS A 58 5.15 -16.05 -9.77
N TRP A 59 4.04 -15.33 -9.90
CA TRP A 59 3.24 -15.35 -11.13
C TRP A 59 4.04 -14.87 -12.36
N ALA A 60 4.83 -13.80 -12.20
CA ALA A 60 5.70 -13.29 -13.26
C ALA A 60 6.76 -14.32 -13.67
N ARG A 61 7.50 -14.86 -12.69
CA ARG A 61 8.56 -15.87 -12.93
C ARG A 61 8.03 -17.13 -13.61
N LEU A 62 6.81 -17.55 -13.27
CA LEU A 62 6.15 -18.72 -13.87
C LEU A 62 5.39 -18.40 -15.16
N SER A 63 5.54 -17.19 -15.72
CA SER A 63 4.85 -16.75 -16.95
C SER A 63 3.33 -16.96 -16.90
N LEU A 64 2.72 -16.80 -15.71
CA LEU A 64 1.28 -16.90 -15.51
C LEU A 64 0.56 -15.59 -15.82
N LEU A 65 1.34 -14.51 -15.93
CA LEU A 65 0.84 -13.17 -16.22
C LEU A 65 0.79 -12.90 -17.72
N VAL A 66 -0.20 -12.11 -18.12
CA VAL A 66 -0.35 -11.56 -19.47
C VAL A 66 0.11 -10.11 -19.47
N ASP A 67 0.73 -9.68 -20.57
CA ASP A 67 1.26 -8.33 -20.72
C ASP A 67 0.24 -7.24 -20.33
N GLY A 68 0.73 -6.31 -19.50
CA GLY A 68 0.01 -5.12 -19.05
C GLY A 68 -1.12 -5.36 -18.05
N GLU A 69 -1.44 -6.58 -17.66
CA GLU A 69 -2.56 -6.81 -16.74
C GLU A 69 -2.27 -6.31 -15.32
N VAL A 70 -1.02 -6.42 -14.86
CA VAL A 70 -0.59 -5.87 -13.57
C VAL A 70 -0.79 -4.36 -13.57
N SER A 71 -0.34 -3.68 -14.63
CA SER A 71 -0.52 -2.24 -14.77
C SER A 71 -1.99 -1.82 -14.86
N ARG A 72 -2.85 -2.64 -15.50
CA ARG A 72 -4.31 -2.40 -15.51
C ARG A 72 -4.91 -2.54 -14.11
N PHE A 73 -4.54 -3.61 -13.39
CA PHE A 73 -5.00 -3.84 -12.02
C PHE A 73 -4.58 -2.70 -11.08
N GLU A 74 -3.31 -2.31 -11.13
CA GLU A 74 -2.81 -1.20 -10.32
C GLU A 74 -3.46 0.14 -10.66
N ARG A 75 -3.75 0.40 -11.94
CA ARG A 75 -4.48 1.60 -12.36
C ARG A 75 -5.88 1.65 -11.74
N MET A 76 -6.61 0.55 -11.78
CA MET A 76 -7.91 0.44 -11.12
C MET A 76 -7.80 0.72 -9.61
N LEU A 77 -6.78 0.20 -8.93
CA LEU A 77 -6.58 0.51 -7.51
C LEU A 77 -6.33 2.00 -7.26
N VAL A 78 -5.55 2.67 -8.11
CA VAL A 78 -5.33 4.12 -8.03
C VAL A 78 -6.63 4.88 -8.27
N GLU A 79 -7.39 4.52 -9.31
CA GLU A 79 -8.68 5.15 -9.66
C GLU A 79 -9.72 4.99 -8.53
N GLU A 80 -9.65 3.92 -7.75
CA GLU A 80 -10.51 3.69 -6.59
C GLU A 80 -10.07 4.47 -5.34
N TRP A 81 -8.76 4.64 -5.16
CA TRP A 81 -8.21 5.42 -4.07
C TRP A 81 -8.40 6.93 -4.25
N GLU A 82 -8.21 7.43 -5.48
CA GLU A 82 -8.19 8.86 -5.81
C GLU A 82 -9.41 9.66 -5.32
N PRO A 83 -10.67 9.27 -5.59
CA PRO A 83 -11.83 10.03 -5.10
C PRO A 83 -11.94 10.04 -3.56
N ARG A 84 -11.46 8.99 -2.89
CA ARG A 84 -11.46 8.89 -1.43
C ARG A 84 -10.36 9.78 -0.83
N PHE A 85 -9.19 9.80 -1.46
CA PHE A 85 -8.11 10.71 -1.08
C PHE A 85 -8.50 12.19 -1.27
N HIS A 86 -9.14 12.53 -2.38
CA HIS A 86 -9.63 13.90 -2.60
C HIS A 86 -10.69 14.29 -1.56
N ARG A 87 -11.66 13.42 -1.26
CA ARG A 87 -12.62 13.66 -0.17
C ARG A 87 -11.93 13.88 1.17
N MET A 88 -10.94 13.05 1.51
CA MET A 88 -10.13 13.21 2.71
C MET A 88 -9.46 14.59 2.74
N CYS A 89 -8.86 15.02 1.63
CA CYS A 89 -8.24 16.35 1.51
C CYS A 89 -9.24 17.50 1.65
N ASP A 90 -10.40 17.42 0.97
CA ASP A 90 -11.44 18.46 0.99
C ASP A 90 -12.04 18.66 2.39
N SER A 91 -12.09 17.59 3.19
CA SER A 91 -12.56 17.65 4.59
C SER A 91 -11.56 18.31 5.55
N LEU A 92 -10.29 18.47 5.14
CA LEU A 92 -9.25 19.06 5.96
C LEU A 92 -9.07 20.54 5.63
N ALA A 93 -9.12 21.39 6.65
CA ALA A 93 -8.72 22.78 6.49
C ALA A 93 -7.24 22.89 6.04
N ALA A 94 -6.88 23.95 5.30
CA ALA A 94 -5.51 24.19 4.85
C ALA A 94 -4.48 24.10 6.01
N LYS A 95 -4.84 24.70 7.17
CA LYS A 95 -4.06 24.65 8.43
C LYS A 95 -4.62 23.65 9.44
N ALA A 96 -5.10 22.49 8.97
CA ALA A 96 -5.56 21.41 9.85
C ALA A 96 -4.47 21.03 10.87
N LYS A 97 -4.88 20.75 12.11
CA LYS A 97 -3.98 20.27 13.16
C LYS A 97 -3.42 18.89 12.78
N PRO A 98 -2.17 18.55 13.16
CA PRO A 98 -1.57 17.25 12.82
C PRO A 98 -2.44 16.04 13.19
N GLY A 99 -3.14 16.08 14.34
CA GLY A 99 -4.05 15.02 14.74
C GLY A 99 -5.24 14.82 13.79
N ALA A 100 -5.79 15.89 13.22
CA ALA A 100 -6.89 15.77 12.25
C ALA A 100 -6.41 15.13 10.94
N VAL A 101 -5.21 15.51 10.47
CA VAL A 101 -4.61 14.92 9.26
C VAL A 101 -4.32 13.43 9.46
N ARG A 102 -3.77 13.06 10.63
CA ARG A 102 -3.56 11.65 11.00
C ARG A 102 -4.86 10.86 11.02
N ASN A 103 -5.89 11.36 11.69
CA ASN A 103 -7.18 10.67 11.80
C ASN A 103 -7.82 10.46 10.41
N ALA A 104 -7.81 11.48 9.56
CA ALA A 104 -8.32 11.37 8.20
C ALA A 104 -7.55 10.34 7.36
N GLY A 105 -6.21 10.29 7.53
CA GLY A 105 -5.38 9.28 6.90
C GLY A 105 -5.62 7.85 7.41
N GLN A 106 -5.89 7.69 8.70
CA GLN A 106 -6.27 6.39 9.27
C GLN A 106 -7.63 5.91 8.75
N GLU A 107 -8.59 6.81 8.55
CA GLU A 107 -9.90 6.49 7.98
C GLU A 107 -9.76 6.04 6.51
N LEU A 108 -8.96 6.75 5.72
CA LEU A 108 -8.65 6.33 4.34
C LEU A 108 -7.97 4.96 4.31
N TYR A 109 -7.00 4.72 5.20
CA TYR A 109 -6.32 3.43 5.28
C TYR A 109 -7.26 2.31 5.77
N TYR A 110 -8.16 2.60 6.72
CA TYR A 110 -9.15 1.64 7.22
C TYR A 110 -10.03 1.09 6.12
N TRP A 111 -10.43 1.92 5.14
CA TRP A 111 -11.18 1.44 3.96
C TRP A 111 -10.41 0.36 3.17
N VAL A 112 -9.08 0.47 3.04
CA VAL A 112 -8.27 -0.58 2.41
C VAL A 112 -8.37 -1.87 3.21
N GLU A 113 -8.26 -1.77 4.53
CA GLU A 113 -8.37 -2.92 5.41
C GLU A 113 -9.77 -3.56 5.34
N THR A 114 -10.86 -2.81 5.26
CA THR A 114 -12.21 -3.41 5.40
C THR A 114 -12.90 -3.71 4.08
N GLU A 115 -12.76 -2.86 3.08
CA GLU A 115 -13.68 -2.79 1.95
C GLU A 115 -13.02 -2.94 0.58
N ALA A 116 -11.75 -2.57 0.43
CA ALA A 116 -11.06 -2.61 -0.86
C ALA A 116 -10.78 -4.05 -1.33
N ARG A 117 -11.77 -4.68 -1.97
CA ARG A 117 -11.76 -6.07 -2.46
C ARG A 117 -11.80 -6.15 -3.99
N PHE A 118 -10.88 -5.43 -4.62
CA PHE A 118 -10.79 -5.39 -6.09
C PHE A 118 -10.08 -6.62 -6.62
N PRO A 119 -10.67 -7.36 -7.57
CA PRO A 119 -10.12 -8.62 -8.02
C PRO A 119 -8.96 -8.44 -9.01
N PHE A 120 -7.97 -9.33 -8.92
CA PHE A 120 -7.00 -9.55 -10.00
C PHE A 120 -7.50 -10.74 -10.83
N ARG A 121 -8.04 -10.50 -12.03
CA ARG A 121 -8.83 -11.50 -12.78
C ARG A 121 -9.99 -12.02 -11.92
N THR A 122 -9.97 -13.30 -11.53
CA THR A 122 -10.95 -13.93 -10.63
C THR A 122 -10.45 -14.04 -9.19
N VAL A 123 -9.24 -13.58 -8.89
CA VAL A 123 -8.65 -13.65 -7.55
C VAL A 123 -9.14 -12.49 -6.70
N THR A 124 -9.86 -12.80 -5.61
CA THR A 124 -10.40 -11.83 -4.64
C THR A 124 -9.73 -11.91 -3.27
N ALA A 125 -8.64 -12.67 -3.15
CA ALA A 125 -7.94 -12.85 -1.89
C ALA A 125 -7.48 -11.50 -1.32
N ARG A 126 -7.84 -11.23 -0.06
CA ARG A 126 -7.62 -9.93 0.61
C ARG A 126 -6.18 -9.44 0.45
N PHE A 127 -5.20 -10.32 0.69
CA PHE A 127 -3.79 -9.96 0.69
C PHE A 127 -3.33 -9.42 -0.68
N ILE A 128 -3.94 -9.86 -1.80
CA ILE A 128 -3.62 -9.37 -3.14
C ILE A 128 -4.00 -7.90 -3.28
N SER A 129 -5.24 -7.53 -2.92
CA SER A 129 -5.72 -6.16 -3.03
C SER A 129 -5.01 -5.26 -2.00
N VAL A 130 -5.03 -5.63 -0.72
CA VAL A 130 -4.45 -4.84 0.38
C VAL A 130 -2.93 -4.69 0.21
N GLY A 131 -2.23 -5.80 -0.03
CA GLY A 131 -0.79 -5.78 -0.27
C GLY A 131 -0.41 -4.99 -1.52
N SER A 132 -1.26 -4.96 -2.55
CA SER A 132 -1.00 -4.12 -3.73
C SER A 132 -1.16 -2.63 -3.44
N TYR A 133 -2.06 -2.22 -2.54
CA TYR A 133 -2.06 -0.83 -2.06
C TYR A 133 -0.78 -0.49 -1.31
N HIS A 134 -0.20 -1.41 -0.54
CA HIS A 134 1.10 -1.19 0.10
C HIS A 134 2.23 -1.07 -0.93
N ILE A 135 2.23 -1.89 -1.98
CA ILE A 135 3.18 -1.76 -3.11
C ILE A 135 3.05 -0.37 -3.75
N LEU A 136 1.82 0.06 -4.07
CA LEU A 136 1.58 1.39 -4.65
C LEU A 136 1.95 2.53 -3.72
N ALA A 137 1.72 2.38 -2.41
CA ALA A 137 2.10 3.37 -1.41
C ALA A 137 3.62 3.45 -1.28
N ASN A 138 4.31 2.31 -1.39
CA ASN A 138 5.76 2.27 -1.37
C ASN A 138 6.38 3.07 -2.54
N ASP A 139 5.71 3.04 -3.70
CA ASP A 139 6.11 3.75 -4.92
C ASP A 139 5.56 5.19 -4.98
N PHE A 140 4.91 5.69 -3.92
CA PHE A 140 4.23 7.00 -3.87
C PHE A 140 3.19 7.22 -4.98
N ARG A 141 2.60 6.14 -5.51
CA ARG A 141 1.49 6.21 -6.46
C ARG A 141 0.15 6.42 -5.76
N VAL A 142 0.07 5.99 -4.51
CA VAL A 142 -1.03 6.31 -3.57
C VAL A 142 -0.40 6.70 -2.22
N GLY A 143 -1.19 7.24 -1.31
CA GLY A 143 -0.74 7.46 0.05
C GLY A 143 -1.84 7.77 1.04
N TRP A 144 -1.48 7.75 2.32
CA TRP A 144 -2.42 7.86 3.44
C TRP A 144 -2.45 9.25 4.06
N HIS A 145 -1.42 10.07 3.80
CA HIS A 145 -1.32 11.43 4.30
C HIS A 145 -1.54 12.44 3.16
N ARG A 146 -2.19 13.58 3.41
CA ARG A 146 -2.44 14.60 2.35
C ARG A 146 -1.17 15.08 1.63
N ASP A 147 -0.04 15.07 2.34
CA ASP A 147 1.28 15.47 1.86
C ASP A 147 2.22 14.28 1.59
N TYR A 148 1.69 13.07 1.36
CA TYR A 148 2.50 11.83 1.26
C TYR A 148 3.64 11.90 0.23
N VAL A 149 3.44 12.59 -0.90
CA VAL A 149 4.47 12.78 -1.94
C VAL A 149 5.69 13.55 -1.40
N LYS A 150 5.48 14.49 -0.47
CA LYS A 150 6.57 15.27 0.14
C LYS A 150 7.36 14.46 1.16
N MET A 151 6.84 13.33 1.63
CA MET A 151 7.54 12.42 2.54
C MET A 151 8.67 11.63 1.85
N HIS A 152 8.77 11.70 0.52
CA HIS A 152 9.84 11.07 -0.27
C HIS A 152 11.25 11.62 0.05
N LYS A 153 11.37 12.79 0.70
CA LYS A 153 12.69 13.37 0.96
C LYS A 153 13.22 12.92 2.33
N PRO A 154 14.36 12.19 2.41
CA PRO A 154 15.21 12.34 3.59
C PRO A 154 15.64 13.82 3.63
N ASP A 155 15.75 14.40 4.82
CA ASP A 155 16.32 15.74 5.00
C ASP A 155 17.65 15.81 4.22
N GLU A 156 17.67 16.54 3.11
CA GLU A 156 18.91 17.07 2.57
C GLU A 156 19.37 18.09 3.59
N GLY A 157 20.27 17.63 4.47
CA GLY A 157 20.79 18.41 5.59
C GLY A 157 21.18 19.81 5.13
N GLY A 158 20.68 20.80 5.85
CA GLY A 158 21.25 22.13 5.83
C GLY A 158 22.70 22.03 6.28
N GLY A 159 23.60 21.90 5.30
CA GLY A 159 24.98 22.36 5.44
C GLY A 159 24.93 23.87 5.57
N ASP A 160 24.89 24.34 6.81
CA ASP A 160 25.24 25.71 7.15
C ASP A 160 26.76 25.81 7.02
N ASP A 161 27.23 26.27 5.86
CA ASP A 161 28.58 26.80 5.72
C ASP A 161 28.61 28.17 6.41
N GLY A 162 29.16 28.20 7.63
CA GLY A 162 29.43 29.40 8.42
C GLY A 162 30.57 29.21 9.40
#